data_AF-A0A8J6VZJ7-F1
#
_entry.id   AF-A0A8J6VZJ7-F1
#
_cell.length_a   1.000
_cell.length_b   1.000
_cell.length_c   1.000
_cell.angle_alpha   90.00
_cell.angle_beta   90.00
_cell.angle_gamma   90.00
#
_symmetry.space_group_name_H-M   'P 1'
#
loop_
_entity.id
_entity.type
_entity.pdbx_description
1 polymer ?
#
loop_
_entity_poly.entity_id
_entity_poly.type
_entity_poly.pdbx_seq_one_letter_code
_entity_poly.pdbx_strand_id
1 'polypeptide(L)'
;MKLKVIRNTTFKQSTDDSAKLPESDKVQVEAGKVFEVHSWKAVGKNHLKVALLKDVLGTPPQNTWYVYTPHTQLINNQNKVTTAAPPGPKISLPLPTRRLPERKTLNIPHKSQLDNALNPTGACNVTSYAMVMAYLQIKGRTGVGQLEDELYRYMERNGLSRWEPLDLAKMGRAYGLKVDFTTQARLSDIRKAIAEGRPCIIHGYFTSFGHIMVVRGYDANGFYVNDPYGEWFASGYRNDLSGENLHYSNQLIQSKCSPEGPNFIWLHRLAKA
;
A
#
# COMPACT_ATOMS: atom_id res chain seq x y z
N MET A 1 0.51 13.48 2.95
CA MET A 1 -0.67 14.16 2.35
C MET A 1 -1.43 14.88 3.44
N LYS A 2 -2.05 16.02 3.15
CA LYS A 2 -2.75 16.85 4.13
C LYS A 2 -4.21 17.03 3.75
N LEU A 3 -5.12 17.04 4.71
CA LEU A 3 -6.51 17.44 4.55
C LEU A 3 -6.68 18.82 5.15
N LYS A 4 -6.97 19.82 4.33
CA LYS A 4 -7.29 21.18 4.77
C LYS A 4 -8.81 21.37 4.79
N VAL A 5 -9.35 21.85 5.90
CA VAL A 5 -10.75 22.25 6.01
C VAL A 5 -10.86 23.70 5.53
N ILE A 6 -11.65 23.95 4.49
CA ILE A 6 -11.80 25.27 3.87
C ILE A 6 -13.11 25.97 4.28
N ARG A 7 -14.05 25.23 4.86
CA ARG A 7 -15.30 25.73 5.44
C ARG A 7 -15.63 24.91 6.69
N ASN A 8 -16.25 25.53 7.70
CA ASN A 8 -16.72 24.82 8.89
C ASN A 8 -17.55 23.62 8.46
N THR A 9 -17.25 22.45 9.01
CA THR A 9 -17.86 21.20 8.58
C THR A 9 -17.89 20.19 9.71
N THR A 10 -18.79 19.23 9.58
CA THR A 10 -18.88 18.11 10.52
C THR A 10 -18.19 16.89 9.92
N PHE A 11 -17.25 16.32 10.66
CA PHE A 11 -16.69 15.00 10.37
C PHE A 11 -17.61 13.96 11.01
N LYS A 12 -17.90 12.86 10.31
CA LYS A 12 -18.93 11.90 10.71
C LYS A 12 -18.43 10.45 10.68
N GLN A 13 -19.08 9.55 11.39
CA GLN A 13 -18.80 8.10 11.33
C GLN A 13 -19.58 7.38 10.20
N SER A 14 -20.47 8.08 9.51
CA SER A 14 -21.12 7.59 8.28
C SER A 14 -21.36 8.73 7.28
N THR A 15 -21.91 8.39 6.10
CA THR A 15 -22.33 9.38 5.11
C THR A 15 -23.70 9.99 5.39
N ASP A 16 -24.44 9.51 6.38
CA ASP A 16 -25.79 9.96 6.73
C ASP A 16 -25.81 11.43 7.17
N ASP A 17 -26.97 12.07 7.12
CA ASP A 17 -27.13 13.46 7.57
C ASP A 17 -26.65 13.62 9.02
N SER A 18 -25.81 14.63 9.30
CA SER A 18 -25.30 14.93 10.65
C SER A 18 -26.41 15.18 11.66
N ALA A 19 -27.59 15.65 11.22
CA ALA A 19 -28.74 15.84 12.10
C ALA A 19 -29.32 14.52 12.63
N LYS A 20 -29.06 13.40 11.93
CA LYS A 20 -29.54 12.06 12.29
C LYS A 20 -28.51 11.23 13.06
N LEU A 21 -27.29 11.75 13.23
CA LEU A 21 -26.20 11.06 13.91
C LEU A 21 -26.10 11.48 15.38
N PRO A 22 -25.81 10.53 16.29
CA PRO A 22 -25.54 10.85 17.68
C PRO A 22 -24.25 11.68 17.81
N GLU A 23 -24.10 12.43 18.91
CA GLU A 23 -22.90 13.25 19.16
C GLU A 23 -21.61 12.43 19.20
N SER A 24 -21.68 11.13 19.54
CA SER A 24 -20.52 10.22 19.51
C SER A 24 -19.98 9.97 18.10
N ASP A 25 -20.82 10.15 17.09
CA ASP A 25 -20.56 9.77 15.71
C ASP A 25 -20.26 10.99 14.83
N LYS A 26 -20.13 12.16 15.45
CA LYS A 26 -19.84 13.40 14.74
C LYS A 26 -18.94 14.33 15.55
N VAL A 27 -18.16 15.13 14.84
CA VAL A 27 -17.31 16.16 15.46
C VAL A 27 -17.28 17.38 14.56
N GLN A 28 -17.47 18.55 15.15
CA GLN A 28 -17.36 19.82 14.42
C GLN A 28 -15.90 20.18 14.20
N VAL A 29 -15.58 20.61 12.99
CA VAL A 29 -14.23 21.00 12.59
C VAL A 29 -14.28 22.35 11.89
N GLU A 30 -13.53 23.31 12.42
CA GLU A 30 -13.49 24.67 11.92
C GLU A 30 -12.67 24.80 10.64
N ALA A 31 -13.02 25.79 9.82
CA ALA A 31 -12.24 26.21 8.67
C ALA A 31 -10.82 26.61 9.09
N GLY A 32 -9.84 26.29 8.25
CA GLY A 32 -8.42 26.55 8.49
C GLY A 32 -7.66 25.39 9.14
N LYS A 33 -8.34 24.42 9.76
CA LYS A 33 -7.68 23.22 10.31
C LYS A 33 -7.05 22.39 9.20
N VAL A 34 -5.87 21.85 9.48
CA VAL A 34 -5.11 20.98 8.57
C VAL A 34 -4.72 19.73 9.33
N PHE A 35 -5.02 18.57 8.75
CA PHE A 35 -4.70 17.27 9.33
C PHE A 35 -3.71 16.53 8.43
N GLU A 36 -2.78 15.78 9.04
CA GLU A 36 -1.98 14.80 8.32
C GLU A 36 -2.83 13.55 8.06
N VAL A 37 -2.93 13.14 6.80
CA VAL A 37 -3.75 11.99 6.40
C VAL A 37 -2.85 10.79 6.16
N HIS A 38 -3.11 9.71 6.88
CA HIS A 38 -2.51 8.40 6.64
C HIS A 38 -3.09 7.78 5.36
N SER A 39 -4.42 7.72 5.26
CA SER A 39 -5.11 7.17 4.08
C SER A 39 -6.45 7.87 3.83
N TRP A 40 -6.96 7.80 2.59
CA TRP A 40 -8.31 8.30 2.27
C TRP A 40 -8.97 7.50 1.14
N LYS A 41 -10.31 7.55 1.09
CA LYS A 41 -11.16 6.96 0.04
C LYS A 41 -12.26 7.94 -0.35
N ALA A 42 -12.49 8.16 -1.64
CA ALA A 42 -13.76 8.76 -2.07
C ALA A 42 -14.92 7.81 -1.75
N VAL A 43 -15.99 8.33 -1.16
CA VAL A 43 -17.22 7.61 -0.83
C VAL A 43 -18.40 8.39 -1.40
N GLY A 44 -19.13 7.76 -2.31
CA GLY A 44 -20.20 8.44 -3.03
C GLY A 44 -19.69 9.61 -3.88
N LYS A 45 -20.55 10.61 -4.09
CA LYS A 45 -20.21 11.79 -4.91
C LYS A 45 -19.42 12.84 -4.14
N ASN A 46 -19.74 13.03 -2.85
CA ASN A 46 -19.33 14.22 -2.11
C ASN A 46 -18.63 13.93 -0.78
N HIS A 47 -18.28 12.68 -0.46
CA HIS A 47 -17.61 12.34 0.79
C HIS A 47 -16.25 11.69 0.56
N LEU A 48 -15.36 11.87 1.53
CA LEU A 48 -14.11 11.13 1.67
C LEU A 48 -14.14 10.41 3.02
N LYS A 49 -13.82 9.13 3.06
CA LYS A 49 -13.41 8.48 4.29
C LYS A 49 -11.91 8.71 4.46
N VAL A 50 -11.49 9.36 5.54
CA VAL A 50 -10.09 9.68 5.83
C VAL A 50 -9.67 9.00 7.13
N ALA A 51 -8.42 8.53 7.19
CA ALA A 51 -7.74 8.15 8.41
C ALA A 51 -6.64 9.18 8.70
N LEU A 52 -6.75 9.84 9.84
CA LEU A 52 -5.79 10.83 10.30
C LEU A 52 -4.55 10.11 10.85
N LEU A 53 -3.37 10.68 10.57
CA LEU A 53 -2.09 10.05 10.89
C LEU A 53 -1.74 10.15 12.37
N LYS A 54 -1.94 11.34 12.96
CA LYS A 54 -1.55 11.66 14.35
C LYS A 54 -2.72 12.13 15.20
N ASP A 55 -3.78 12.61 14.56
CA ASP A 55 -4.91 13.23 15.24
C ASP A 55 -6.01 12.20 15.53
N VAL A 56 -6.60 12.30 16.72
CA VAL A 56 -7.88 11.68 17.07
C VAL A 56 -8.86 12.78 17.41
N LEU A 57 -10.10 12.66 16.94
CA LEU A 57 -11.15 13.65 17.12
C LEU A 57 -12.37 13.00 17.77
N GLY A 58 -13.30 13.82 18.26
CA GLY A 58 -14.57 13.37 18.81
C GLY A 58 -14.48 12.64 20.16
N THR A 59 -15.64 12.23 20.66
CA THR A 59 -15.81 11.50 21.92
C THR A 59 -16.79 10.34 21.68
N PRO A 60 -16.34 9.09 21.54
CA PRO A 60 -14.99 8.60 21.81
C PRO A 60 -13.96 9.04 20.76
N PRO A 61 -12.67 9.15 21.15
CA PRO A 61 -11.60 9.58 20.26
C PRO A 61 -11.42 8.58 19.11
N GLN A 62 -11.55 9.07 17.89
CA GLN A 62 -11.47 8.29 16.66
C GLN A 62 -10.56 8.99 15.65
N ASN A 63 -9.74 8.22 14.93
CA ASN A 63 -8.86 8.75 13.89
C ASN A 63 -9.47 8.67 12.48
N THR A 64 -10.62 8.00 12.32
CA THR A 64 -11.22 7.75 11.01
C THR A 64 -12.55 8.49 10.90
N TRP A 65 -12.75 9.20 9.79
CA TRP A 65 -13.91 10.07 9.61
C TRP A 65 -14.37 10.15 8.15
N TYR A 66 -15.67 10.27 7.93
CA TYR A 66 -16.26 10.72 6.67
C TYR A 66 -16.31 12.24 6.66
N VAL A 67 -15.64 12.84 5.69
CA VAL A 67 -15.50 14.29 5.52
C VAL A 67 -16.19 14.73 4.23
N TYR A 68 -16.86 15.86 4.29
CA TYR A 68 -17.58 16.40 3.14
C TYR A 68 -16.61 17.14 2.21
N THR A 69 -16.47 16.63 0.98
CA THR A 69 -15.48 17.11 0.01
C THR A 69 -15.65 18.57 -0.39
N PRO A 70 -16.86 19.14 -0.55
CA PRO A 70 -16.98 20.56 -0.88
C PRO A 70 -16.46 21.51 0.22
N HIS A 71 -16.26 21.02 1.45
CA HIS A 71 -15.74 21.80 2.57
C HIS A 71 -14.27 21.50 2.87
N THR A 72 -13.63 20.62 2.10
CA THR A 72 -12.26 20.15 2.37
C THR A 72 -11.42 20.10 1.10
N GLN A 73 -10.10 20.15 1.25
CA GLN A 73 -9.13 20.00 0.17
C GLN A 73 -8.05 19.01 0.56
N LEU A 74 -7.81 18.02 -0.28
CA LEU A 74 -6.64 17.15 -0.17
C LEU A 74 -5.46 17.84 -0.84
N ILE A 75 -4.37 18.01 -0.10
CA ILE A 75 -3.15 18.66 -0.55
C ILE A 75 -2.05 17.60 -0.55
N ASN A 76 -1.48 17.34 -1.74
CA ASN A 76 -0.35 16.43 -1.85
C ASN A 76 0.94 17.07 -1.33
N ASN A 77 2.02 16.30 -1.24
CA ASN A 77 3.29 16.79 -0.69
C ASN A 77 4.00 17.83 -1.58
N GLN A 78 3.47 18.13 -2.78
CA GLN A 78 3.93 19.22 -3.66
C GLN A 78 3.05 20.48 -3.50
N ASN A 79 2.25 20.58 -2.44
CA ASN A 79 1.27 21.65 -2.21
C ASN A 79 0.21 21.80 -3.32
N LYS A 80 0.02 20.78 -4.16
CA LYS A 80 -1.01 20.80 -5.20
C LYS A 80 -2.32 20.25 -4.63
N VAL A 81 -3.40 21.01 -4.83
CA VAL A 81 -4.75 20.55 -4.51
C VAL A 81 -5.08 19.36 -5.41
N THR A 82 -5.32 18.21 -4.79
CA THR A 82 -5.72 16.97 -5.44
C THR A 82 -7.24 16.90 -5.38
N THR A 83 -7.89 16.85 -6.54
CA THR A 83 -9.33 16.59 -6.58
C THR A 83 -9.57 15.14 -6.18
N ALA A 84 -10.42 14.95 -5.17
CA ALA A 84 -10.92 13.66 -4.73
C ALA A 84 -11.93 13.08 -5.73
N ALA A 85 -11.65 13.20 -7.04
CA ALA A 85 -12.41 12.45 -8.01
C ALA A 85 -12.22 10.97 -7.64
N PRO A 86 -13.30 10.19 -7.43
CA PRO A 86 -13.14 8.75 -7.49
C PRO A 86 -12.41 8.47 -8.81
N PRO A 87 -11.37 7.61 -8.84
CA PRO A 87 -10.97 7.06 -10.11
C PRO A 87 -12.27 6.51 -10.70
N GLY A 88 -12.73 7.11 -11.80
CA GLY A 88 -13.90 6.61 -12.50
C GLY A 88 -13.72 5.10 -12.68
N PRO A 89 -14.81 4.31 -12.71
CA PRO A 89 -14.68 2.91 -13.04
C PRO A 89 -13.84 2.86 -14.32
N LYS A 90 -12.60 2.37 -14.23
CA LYS A 90 -11.89 1.95 -15.42
C LYS A 90 -12.81 0.88 -15.97
N ILE A 91 -13.52 1.19 -17.04
CA ILE A 91 -14.31 0.21 -17.77
C ILE A 91 -13.29 -0.84 -18.18
N SER A 92 -13.19 -1.89 -17.36
CA SER A 92 -12.62 -3.14 -17.79
C SER A 92 -13.57 -3.61 -18.88
N LEU A 93 -13.16 -3.39 -20.13
CA LEU A 93 -13.70 -4.11 -21.27
C LEU A 93 -13.93 -5.57 -20.81
N PRO A 94 -15.08 -6.20 -21.11
CA PRO A 94 -15.29 -7.58 -20.76
C PRO A 94 -14.24 -8.42 -21.50
N LEU A 95 -13.13 -8.71 -20.81
CA LEU A 95 -12.21 -9.74 -21.26
C LEU A 95 -12.97 -11.07 -21.20
N PRO A 96 -12.74 -11.98 -22.14
CA PRO A 96 -13.30 -13.32 -22.07
C PRO A 96 -13.04 -13.89 -20.67
N THR A 97 -14.09 -14.47 -20.07
CA THR A 97 -14.11 -15.06 -18.73
C THR A 97 -13.26 -16.33 -18.67
N ARG A 98 -11.96 -16.21 -18.97
CA ARG A 98 -11.00 -17.27 -18.66
C ARG A 98 -10.88 -17.29 -17.14
N ARG A 99 -11.49 -18.29 -16.50
CA ARG A 99 -11.32 -18.54 -15.06
C ARG A 99 -9.82 -18.56 -14.76
N LEU A 100 -9.40 -17.83 -13.73
CA LEU A 100 -8.02 -17.87 -13.27
C LEU A 100 -7.68 -19.31 -12.83
N PRO A 101 -6.43 -19.78 -13.00
CA PRO A 101 -6.00 -21.03 -12.40
C PRO A 101 -6.28 -21.06 -10.90
N GLU A 102 -6.61 -22.22 -10.33
CA GLU A 102 -6.87 -22.35 -8.88
C GLU A 102 -5.65 -22.03 -8.03
N ARG A 103 -4.46 -22.34 -8.56
CA ARG A 103 -3.17 -21.98 -7.97
C ARG A 103 -2.19 -21.52 -9.04
N LYS A 104 -1.29 -20.62 -8.65
CA LYS A 104 -0.18 -20.18 -9.48
C LYS A 104 0.96 -19.71 -8.58
N THR A 105 2.19 -20.07 -8.96
CA THR A 105 3.40 -19.61 -8.29
C THR A 105 4.41 -19.15 -9.33
N LEU A 106 5.14 -18.09 -9.02
CA LEU A 106 6.27 -17.55 -9.76
C LEU A 106 7.56 -17.93 -9.03
N ASN A 107 8.61 -18.26 -9.77
CA ASN A 107 9.91 -18.63 -9.19
C ASN A 107 10.74 -17.40 -8.82
N ILE A 108 10.19 -16.57 -7.93
CA ILE A 108 10.86 -15.37 -7.43
C ILE A 108 11.84 -15.78 -6.33
N PRO A 109 13.14 -15.46 -6.46
CA PRO A 109 14.10 -15.76 -5.42
C PRO A 109 13.79 -14.95 -4.15
N HIS A 110 14.00 -15.55 -2.99
CA HIS A 110 13.95 -14.84 -1.71
C HIS A 110 15.26 -14.12 -1.44
N LYS A 111 15.15 -13.01 -0.71
CA LYS A 111 16.28 -12.26 -0.15
C LYS A 111 15.88 -11.70 1.20
N SER A 112 16.76 -11.83 2.20
CA SER A 112 16.57 -11.23 3.51
C SER A 112 17.02 -9.78 3.50
N GLN A 113 16.24 -8.88 4.10
CA GLN A 113 16.72 -7.51 4.31
C GLN A 113 17.80 -7.45 5.39
N LEU A 114 17.93 -8.48 6.22
CA LEU A 114 18.94 -8.53 7.28
C LEU A 114 20.36 -8.69 6.71
N ASP A 115 20.47 -9.14 5.46
CA ASP A 115 21.74 -9.23 4.73
C ASP A 115 22.18 -7.86 4.18
N ASN A 116 21.29 -6.86 4.19
CA ASN A 116 21.59 -5.52 3.69
C ASN A 116 22.64 -4.83 4.55
N ALA A 117 23.66 -4.24 3.91
CA ALA A 117 24.59 -3.38 4.64
C ALA A 117 23.91 -2.07 5.08
N LEU A 118 22.93 -1.59 4.30
CA LEU A 118 22.22 -0.35 4.55
C LEU A 118 20.84 -0.62 5.17
N ASN A 119 20.68 -0.22 6.44
CA ASN A 119 19.43 -0.27 7.18
C ASN A 119 18.74 -1.66 7.18
N PRO A 120 19.42 -2.71 7.69
CA PRO A 120 18.94 -4.09 7.60
C PRO A 120 17.58 -4.32 8.26
N THR A 121 17.15 -3.48 9.21
CA THR A 121 15.84 -3.57 9.86
C THR A 121 14.76 -2.67 9.24
N GLY A 122 15.12 -1.82 8.26
CA GLY A 122 14.23 -0.84 7.65
C GLY A 122 14.27 -0.79 6.12
N ALA A 123 14.79 -1.83 5.47
CA ALA A 123 15.01 -1.89 4.01
C ALA A 123 14.10 -2.88 3.26
N CYS A 124 13.00 -3.32 3.88
CA CYS A 124 11.97 -4.19 3.27
C CYS A 124 11.56 -3.75 1.86
N ASN A 125 11.51 -2.44 1.64
CA ASN A 125 11.13 -1.83 0.37
C ASN A 125 12.09 -2.16 -0.79
N VAL A 126 13.34 -1.76 -0.70
CA VAL A 126 14.35 -2.02 -1.73
C VAL A 126 14.64 -3.51 -1.87
N THR A 127 14.61 -4.27 -0.77
CA THR A 127 14.74 -5.74 -0.81
C THR A 127 13.60 -6.41 -1.58
N SER A 128 12.35 -5.98 -1.37
CA SER A 128 11.21 -6.48 -2.14
C SER A 128 11.31 -6.18 -3.63
N TYR A 129 11.77 -4.97 -4.00
CA TYR A 129 11.99 -4.61 -5.40
C TYR A 129 13.12 -5.44 -6.02
N ALA A 130 14.20 -5.68 -5.29
CA ALA A 130 15.34 -6.44 -5.80
C ALA A 130 15.01 -7.92 -6.02
N MET A 131 14.20 -8.55 -5.16
CA MET A 131 13.65 -9.90 -5.40
C MET A 131 12.90 -9.97 -6.74
N VAL A 132 12.04 -8.97 -7.00
CA VAL A 132 11.28 -8.89 -8.26
C VAL A 132 12.19 -8.61 -9.47
N MET A 133 13.20 -7.75 -9.32
CA MET A 133 14.18 -7.48 -10.37
C MET A 133 14.99 -8.73 -10.72
N ALA A 134 15.40 -9.51 -9.71
CA ALA A 134 16.10 -10.78 -9.93
C ALA A 134 15.24 -11.77 -10.73
N TYR A 135 13.95 -11.91 -10.38
CA TYR A 135 13.01 -12.73 -11.14
C TYR A 135 12.86 -12.27 -12.61
N LEU A 136 12.81 -10.94 -12.83
CA LEU A 136 12.68 -10.35 -14.17
C LEU A 136 14.02 -10.23 -14.92
N GLN A 137 15.11 -10.76 -14.34
CA GLN A 137 16.47 -10.71 -14.87
C GLN A 137 16.93 -9.27 -15.17
N ILE A 138 16.55 -8.35 -14.29
CA ILE A 138 17.03 -6.96 -14.27
C ILE A 138 18.27 -6.92 -13.39
N LYS A 139 19.39 -6.47 -13.96
CA LYS A 139 20.67 -6.39 -13.27
C LYS A 139 20.88 -5.01 -12.65
N GLY A 140 21.63 -4.97 -11.56
CA GLY A 140 22.20 -3.73 -11.03
C GLY A 140 23.17 -3.09 -12.03
N ARG A 141 23.46 -1.81 -11.81
CA ARG A 141 24.29 -0.99 -12.69
C ARG A 141 25.74 -0.93 -12.24
N THR A 142 26.00 -1.13 -10.95
CA THR A 142 27.35 -0.96 -10.39
C THR A 142 28.16 -2.24 -10.43
N GLY A 143 27.51 -3.40 -10.41
CA GLY A 143 28.17 -4.71 -10.29
C GLY A 143 28.89 -4.92 -8.95
N VAL A 144 28.66 -4.05 -7.96
CA VAL A 144 29.32 -4.09 -6.65
C VAL A 144 28.29 -4.24 -5.55
N GLY A 145 28.50 -5.24 -4.69
CA GLY A 145 27.59 -5.54 -3.59
C GLY A 145 26.25 -6.06 -4.07
N GLN A 146 25.28 -6.05 -3.15
CA GLN A 146 23.93 -6.52 -3.41
C GLN A 146 23.05 -5.42 -4.01
N LEU A 147 22.08 -5.82 -4.84
CA LEU A 147 21.22 -4.89 -5.58
C LEU A 147 20.42 -3.99 -4.63
N GLU A 148 20.00 -4.51 -3.49
CA GLU A 148 19.20 -3.85 -2.46
C GLU A 148 19.91 -2.60 -1.94
N ASP A 149 21.21 -2.70 -1.64
CA ASP A 149 22.05 -1.59 -1.20
C ASP A 149 22.28 -0.59 -2.35
N GLU A 150 22.38 -1.05 -3.60
CA GLU A 150 22.45 -0.17 -4.77
C GLU A 150 21.15 0.64 -4.92
N LEU A 151 19.99 -0.01 -4.83
CA LEU A 151 18.68 0.64 -4.88
C LEU A 151 18.50 1.63 -3.73
N TYR A 152 18.96 1.27 -2.53
CA TYR A 152 18.95 2.14 -1.35
C TYR A 152 19.71 3.44 -1.63
N ARG A 153 20.98 3.34 -2.06
CA ARG A 153 21.81 4.51 -2.40
C ARG A 153 21.23 5.31 -3.55
N TYR A 154 20.64 4.64 -4.55
CA TYR A 154 19.96 5.32 -5.65
C TYR A 154 18.84 6.22 -5.13
N MET A 155 18.02 5.74 -4.20
CA MET A 155 16.94 6.55 -3.62
C MET A 155 17.48 7.77 -2.87
N GLU A 156 18.49 7.58 -2.02
CA GLU A 156 19.10 8.69 -1.28
C GLU A 156 19.72 9.75 -2.20
N ARG A 157 20.53 9.33 -3.18
CA ARG A 157 21.19 10.24 -4.13
C ARG A 157 20.21 11.05 -4.98
N ASN A 158 19.01 10.53 -5.20
CA ASN A 158 17.97 11.20 -5.99
C ASN A 158 16.90 11.89 -5.12
N GLY A 159 17.10 11.99 -3.80
CA GLY A 159 16.16 12.63 -2.89
C GLY A 159 14.79 11.94 -2.81
N LEU A 160 14.74 10.63 -3.08
CA LEU A 160 13.53 9.82 -3.09
C LEU A 160 13.28 9.19 -1.71
N SER A 161 12.03 9.17 -1.27
CA SER A 161 11.67 8.56 0.02
C SER A 161 11.34 7.08 -0.13
N ARG A 162 12.02 6.22 0.64
CA ARG A 162 11.71 4.78 0.74
C ARG A 162 10.35 4.49 1.39
N TRP A 163 9.77 5.49 2.05
CA TRP A 163 8.44 5.44 2.67
C TRP A 163 7.32 5.86 1.73
N GLU A 164 7.64 6.42 0.55
CA GLU A 164 6.66 6.88 -0.43
C GLU A 164 6.55 5.86 -1.59
N PRO A 165 5.41 5.16 -1.74
CA PRO A 165 5.25 4.14 -2.77
C PRO A 165 5.47 4.64 -4.20
N LEU A 166 5.11 5.90 -4.48
CA LEU A 166 5.34 6.49 -5.80
C LEU A 166 6.83 6.73 -6.08
N ASP A 167 7.63 7.01 -5.05
CA ASP A 167 9.08 7.15 -5.16
C ASP A 167 9.75 5.79 -5.36
N LEU A 168 9.28 4.75 -4.68
CA LEU A 168 9.67 3.36 -4.97
C LEU A 168 9.36 2.99 -6.44
N ALA A 169 8.19 3.39 -6.94
CA ALA A 169 7.83 3.16 -8.34
C ALA A 169 8.73 3.94 -9.32
N LYS A 170 9.17 5.16 -8.97
CA LYS A 170 10.16 5.91 -9.77
C LYS A 170 11.50 5.19 -9.82
N MET A 171 11.99 4.70 -8.68
CA MET A 171 13.20 3.89 -8.62
C MET A 171 13.04 2.64 -9.49
N GLY A 172 11.95 1.87 -9.36
CA GLY A 172 11.73 0.68 -10.16
C GLY A 172 11.75 0.98 -11.67
N ARG A 173 11.07 2.05 -12.10
CA ARG A 173 11.07 2.48 -13.51
C ARG A 173 12.45 2.85 -14.01
N ALA A 174 13.27 3.51 -13.19
CA ALA A 174 14.64 3.82 -13.56
C ALA A 174 15.45 2.55 -13.86
N TYR A 175 15.19 1.45 -13.15
CA TYR A 175 15.86 0.16 -13.36
C TYR A 175 15.19 -0.72 -14.43
N GLY A 176 14.23 -0.21 -15.20
CA GLY A 176 13.59 -0.96 -16.29
C GLY A 176 12.39 -1.81 -15.86
N LEU A 177 11.74 -1.47 -14.73
CA LEU A 177 10.44 -2.04 -14.38
C LEU A 177 9.29 -1.19 -14.92
N LYS A 178 8.26 -1.86 -15.45
CA LYS A 178 6.92 -1.29 -15.55
C LYS A 178 6.20 -1.47 -14.21
N VAL A 179 6.02 -0.36 -13.48
CA VAL A 179 5.36 -0.35 -12.16
C VAL A 179 3.97 0.26 -12.25
N ASP A 180 2.93 -0.56 -12.04
CA ASP A 180 1.55 -0.13 -11.84
C ASP A 180 1.22 -0.16 -10.34
N PHE A 181 1.05 1.02 -9.75
CA PHE A 181 0.74 1.17 -8.32
C PHE A 181 -0.70 1.62 -8.12
N THR A 182 -1.38 1.01 -7.16
CA THR A 182 -2.72 1.42 -6.71
C THR A 182 -2.83 1.25 -5.21
N THR A 183 -3.62 2.11 -4.56
CA THR A 183 -4.01 1.98 -3.14
C THR A 183 -5.37 1.31 -2.97
N GLN A 184 -5.99 0.87 -4.07
CA GLN A 184 -7.36 0.35 -4.10
C GLN A 184 -7.43 -1.05 -4.72
N ALA A 185 -6.51 -1.94 -4.37
CA ALA A 185 -6.55 -3.33 -4.84
C ALA A 185 -7.36 -4.24 -3.91
N ARG A 186 -7.85 -5.34 -4.49
CA ARG A 186 -8.48 -6.49 -3.83
C ARG A 186 -7.55 -7.69 -3.91
N LEU A 187 -7.83 -8.72 -3.10
CA LEU A 187 -7.16 -10.02 -3.22
C LEU A 187 -7.27 -10.61 -4.65
N SER A 188 -8.39 -10.39 -5.34
CA SER A 188 -8.58 -10.83 -6.73
C SER A 188 -7.65 -10.13 -7.72
N ASP A 189 -7.26 -8.88 -7.47
CA ASP A 189 -6.32 -8.15 -8.33
C ASP A 189 -4.90 -8.73 -8.24
N ILE A 190 -4.50 -9.18 -7.04
CA ILE A 190 -3.23 -9.87 -6.82
C ILE A 190 -3.24 -11.19 -7.59
N ARG A 191 -4.31 -11.99 -7.44
CA ARG A 191 -4.47 -13.28 -8.13
C ARG A 191 -4.39 -13.11 -9.64
N LYS A 192 -5.10 -12.11 -10.18
CA LYS A 192 -5.08 -11.80 -11.62
C LYS A 192 -3.66 -11.45 -12.08
N ALA A 193 -2.96 -10.56 -11.38
CA ALA A 193 -1.60 -10.17 -11.75
C ALA A 193 -0.63 -11.37 -11.73
N ILE A 194 -0.66 -12.19 -10.69
CA ILE A 194 0.17 -13.39 -10.58
C ILE A 194 -0.16 -14.41 -11.68
N ALA A 195 -1.44 -14.59 -12.01
CA ALA A 195 -1.87 -15.45 -13.11
C ALA A 195 -1.34 -14.98 -14.48
N GLU A 196 -1.22 -13.66 -14.66
CA GLU A 196 -0.61 -13.01 -15.82
C GLU A 196 0.94 -13.03 -15.79
N GLY A 197 1.56 -13.68 -14.79
CA GLY A 197 3.01 -13.73 -14.64
C GLY A 197 3.64 -12.47 -14.06
N ARG A 198 2.83 -11.56 -13.52
CA ARG A 198 3.27 -10.29 -12.93
C ARG A 198 3.45 -10.43 -11.42
N PRO A 199 4.67 -10.36 -10.89
CA PRO A 199 4.90 -10.37 -9.45
C PRO A 199 4.28 -9.13 -8.79
N CYS A 200 3.91 -9.29 -7.52
CA CYS A 200 3.24 -8.24 -6.75
C CYS A 200 4.03 -7.90 -5.49
N ILE A 201 4.03 -6.62 -5.11
CA ILE A 201 4.47 -6.17 -3.78
C ILE A 201 3.27 -5.55 -3.08
N ILE A 202 3.00 -5.98 -1.86
CA ILE A 202 1.90 -5.47 -1.02
C ILE A 202 2.43 -4.79 0.23
N HIS A 203 1.70 -3.79 0.73
CA HIS A 203 1.99 -3.13 2.00
C HIS A 203 1.01 -3.60 3.05
N GLY A 204 1.43 -3.62 4.31
CA GLY A 204 0.56 -3.89 5.44
C GLY A 204 1.13 -3.54 6.80
N TYR A 205 0.27 -3.56 7.81
CA TYR A 205 0.58 -3.23 9.20
C TYR A 205 1.10 -4.46 9.96
N PHE A 206 2.16 -5.08 9.44
CA PHE A 206 2.83 -6.20 10.12
C PHE A 206 3.75 -5.74 11.24
N THR A 207 4.18 -4.48 11.21
CA THR A 207 4.93 -3.77 12.27
C THR A 207 4.25 -2.42 12.56
N SER A 208 4.72 -1.70 13.59
CA SER A 208 4.22 -0.34 13.92
C SER A 208 4.51 0.71 12.85
N PHE A 209 5.54 0.51 12.03
CA PHE A 209 5.90 1.41 10.93
C PHE A 209 5.32 0.98 9.57
N GLY A 210 4.66 -0.19 9.53
CA GLY A 210 4.30 -0.85 8.29
C GLY A 210 5.42 -1.73 7.74
N HIS A 211 5.05 -2.59 6.80
CA HIS A 211 5.94 -3.54 6.16
C HIS A 211 5.47 -3.81 4.74
N ILE A 212 6.40 -4.14 3.85
CA ILE A 212 6.07 -4.53 2.49
C ILE A 212 6.79 -5.83 2.13
N MET A 213 6.11 -6.67 1.36
CA MET A 213 6.61 -8.00 0.98
C MET A 213 6.20 -8.36 -0.44
N VAL A 214 6.87 -9.37 -1.00
CA VAL A 214 6.56 -9.87 -2.34
C VAL A 214 5.53 -10.98 -2.25
N VAL A 215 4.44 -10.86 -3.01
CA VAL A 215 3.56 -11.98 -3.32
C VAL A 215 4.10 -12.69 -4.56
N ARG A 216 4.44 -13.96 -4.40
CA ARG A 216 4.98 -14.82 -5.46
C ARG A 216 3.98 -15.85 -5.98
N GLY A 217 2.85 -16.03 -5.31
CA GLY A 217 1.87 -17.03 -5.70
C GLY A 217 0.56 -16.93 -4.96
N TYR A 218 -0.40 -17.77 -5.34
CA TYR A 218 -1.66 -17.93 -4.64
C TYR A 218 -2.20 -19.36 -4.79
N ASP A 219 -3.10 -19.71 -3.89
CA ASP A 219 -4.04 -20.84 -3.98
C ASP A 219 -5.43 -20.38 -3.49
N ALA A 220 -6.41 -21.27 -3.40
CA ALA A 220 -7.76 -20.91 -2.92
C ALA A 220 -7.77 -20.23 -1.52
N ASN A 221 -6.83 -20.60 -0.65
CA ASN A 221 -6.83 -20.28 0.77
C ASN A 221 -5.96 -19.07 1.13
N GLY A 222 -5.04 -18.67 0.26
CA GLY A 222 -4.14 -17.56 0.54
C GLY A 222 -3.13 -17.27 -0.56
N PHE A 223 -2.00 -16.73 -0.11
CA PHE A 223 -0.92 -16.22 -0.95
C PHE A 223 0.41 -16.80 -0.49
N TYR A 224 1.21 -17.22 -1.46
CA TYR A 224 2.62 -17.52 -1.22
C TYR A 224 3.41 -16.21 -1.29
N VAL A 225 4.18 -15.92 -0.24
CA VAL A 225 4.94 -14.68 -0.10
C VAL A 225 6.42 -14.95 0.12
N ASN A 226 7.24 -14.00 -0.32
CA ASN A 226 8.61 -13.84 0.14
C ASN A 226 8.64 -12.59 1.02
N ASP A 227 8.75 -12.80 2.32
CA ASP A 227 8.85 -11.77 3.33
C ASP A 227 10.34 -11.44 3.58
N PRO A 228 10.80 -10.20 3.36
CA PRO A 228 12.21 -9.90 3.52
C PRO A 228 12.66 -9.94 4.99
N TYR A 229 11.76 -9.87 5.98
CA TYR A 229 12.11 -9.69 7.40
C TYR A 229 11.98 -10.96 8.26
N GLY A 230 11.62 -12.09 7.65
CA GLY A 230 11.38 -13.36 8.34
C GLY A 230 9.89 -13.71 8.40
N GLU A 231 9.51 -14.64 9.26
CA GLU A 231 8.13 -15.11 9.38
C GLU A 231 7.33 -14.28 10.39
N TRP A 232 6.12 -13.89 10.01
CA TRP A 232 5.22 -13.12 10.86
C TRP A 232 4.31 -14.03 11.69
N PHE A 233 4.21 -13.74 12.98
CA PHE A 233 3.23 -14.31 13.90
C PHE A 233 2.43 -13.21 14.59
N ALA A 234 1.30 -13.57 15.21
CA ALA A 234 0.51 -12.64 16.01
C ALA A 234 1.32 -12.01 17.17
N SER A 235 2.33 -12.71 17.68
CA SER A 235 3.28 -12.23 18.69
C SER A 235 4.39 -11.34 18.13
N GLY A 236 4.49 -11.17 16.81
CA GLY A 236 5.55 -10.43 16.14
C GLY A 236 6.36 -11.29 15.16
N TYR A 237 7.40 -10.68 14.58
CA TYR A 237 8.29 -11.36 13.64
C TYR A 237 9.27 -12.30 14.34
N ARG A 238 9.50 -13.46 13.71
CA ARG A 238 10.64 -14.34 13.94
C ARG A 238 11.61 -14.18 12.77
N ASN A 239 12.61 -13.34 13.01
CA ASN A 239 13.69 -13.01 12.07
C ASN A 239 14.83 -14.04 12.07
N ASP A 240 14.78 -15.03 12.97
CA ASP A 240 15.58 -16.25 12.91
C ASP A 240 14.99 -17.32 11.97
N LEU A 241 13.74 -17.15 11.53
CA LEU A 241 13.08 -18.00 10.54
C LEU A 241 13.16 -17.36 9.14
N SER A 242 13.25 -18.21 8.11
CA SER A 242 13.25 -17.74 6.73
C SER A 242 11.90 -17.14 6.35
N GLY A 243 11.93 -16.01 5.67
CA GLY A 243 10.73 -15.42 5.05
C GLY A 243 10.44 -15.97 3.65
N GLU A 244 11.14 -17.01 3.21
CA GLU A 244 10.98 -17.61 1.89
C GLU A 244 9.72 -18.47 1.79
N ASN A 245 8.93 -18.23 0.74
CA ASN A 245 7.79 -19.08 0.36
C ASN A 245 6.78 -19.36 1.49
N LEU A 246 6.54 -18.39 2.36
CA LEU A 246 5.54 -18.49 3.42
C LEU A 246 4.13 -18.49 2.82
N HIS A 247 3.19 -19.18 3.47
CA HIS A 247 1.78 -19.14 3.09
C HIS A 247 0.99 -18.29 4.08
N TYR A 248 0.50 -17.15 3.60
CA TYR A 248 -0.35 -16.26 4.38
C TYR A 248 -1.80 -16.36 3.89
N SER A 249 -2.71 -16.65 4.82
CA SER A 249 -4.12 -16.85 4.51
C SER A 249 -4.78 -15.59 3.94
N ASN A 250 -5.88 -15.76 3.20
CA ASN A 250 -6.69 -14.65 2.72
C ASN A 250 -7.08 -13.69 3.86
N GLN A 251 -7.45 -14.25 5.02
CA GLN A 251 -7.84 -13.47 6.20
C GLN A 251 -6.66 -12.68 6.78
N LEU A 252 -5.48 -13.29 6.86
CA LEU A 252 -4.28 -12.62 7.35
C LEU A 252 -3.92 -11.43 6.44
N ILE A 253 -3.80 -11.66 5.13
CA ILE A 253 -3.51 -10.59 4.17
C ILE A 253 -4.60 -9.51 4.22
N GLN A 254 -5.88 -9.88 4.28
CA GLN A 254 -6.97 -8.92 4.36
C GLN A 254 -6.87 -8.05 5.62
N SER A 255 -6.63 -8.65 6.78
CA SER A 255 -6.56 -7.93 8.07
C SER A 255 -5.35 -7.02 8.20
N LYS A 256 -4.20 -7.42 7.64
CA LYS A 256 -2.94 -6.66 7.76
C LYS A 256 -2.71 -5.67 6.63
N CYS A 257 -3.15 -5.98 5.42
CA CYS A 257 -2.87 -5.15 4.25
C CYS A 257 -4.05 -4.25 3.85
N SER A 258 -5.22 -4.47 4.43
CA SER A 258 -6.46 -3.79 4.03
C SER A 258 -7.49 -3.74 5.18
N PRO A 259 -7.10 -3.37 6.42
CA PRO A 259 -8.02 -3.28 7.56
C PRO A 259 -9.16 -2.27 7.32
N GLU A 260 -9.01 -1.33 6.39
CA GLU A 260 -9.99 -0.30 6.06
C GLU A 260 -11.18 -0.83 5.24
N GLY A 261 -11.07 -2.05 4.69
CA GLY A 261 -12.11 -2.73 3.91
C GLY A 261 -11.55 -3.57 2.77
N PRO A 262 -12.39 -4.30 1.99
CA PRO A 262 -11.93 -5.32 1.04
C PRO A 262 -11.17 -4.80 -0.20
N ASN A 263 -11.05 -3.49 -0.40
CA ASN A 263 -10.48 -2.88 -1.60
C ASN A 263 -9.47 -1.77 -1.30
N PHE A 264 -8.60 -2.00 -0.32
CA PHE A 264 -7.61 -1.02 0.15
C PHE A 264 -6.18 -1.56 0.18
N ILE A 265 -5.91 -2.66 -0.51
CA ILE A 265 -4.54 -3.17 -0.59
C ILE A 265 -3.72 -2.20 -1.44
N TRP A 266 -2.61 -1.73 -0.86
CA TRP A 266 -1.60 -1.00 -1.60
C TRP A 266 -0.75 -2.00 -2.36
N LEU A 267 -0.86 -1.95 -3.68
CA LEU A 267 -0.38 -3.00 -4.57
C LEU A 267 0.50 -2.39 -5.66
N HIS A 268 1.72 -2.90 -5.75
CA HIS A 268 2.57 -2.75 -6.93
C HIS A 268 2.44 -4.00 -7.79
N ARG A 269 2.01 -3.83 -9.04
CA ARG A 269 2.03 -4.89 -10.06
C ARG A 269 3.19 -4.63 -11.00
N LEU A 270 4.18 -5.51 -10.98
CA LEU A 270 5.45 -5.28 -11.66
C LEU A 270 5.57 -6.15 -12.91
N ALA A 271 6.26 -5.63 -13.92
CA ALA A 271 6.65 -6.35 -15.12
C ALA A 271 7.97 -5.76 -15.65
N LYS A 272 8.64 -6.48 -16.54
CA LYS A 272 9.77 -5.92 -17.29
C LYS A 272 9.25 -4.85 -18.26
N ALA A 273 9.94 -3.71 -18.36
CA ALA A 273 9.60 -2.62 -19.27
C ALA A 273 9.81 -3.04 -20.74
#